data_AF-A0A2D7SNL2-F1
#
_entry.id   AF-A0A2D7SNL2-F1
#
_cell.length_a   1.000
_cell.length_b   1.000
_cell.length_c   1.000
_cell.angle_alpha   90.00
_cell.angle_beta   90.00
_cell.angle_gamma   90.00
#
_symmetry.space_group_name_H-M   'P 1'
#
loop_
_entity.id
_entity.type
_entity.pdbx_description
1 polymer ?
#
loop_
_entity_poly.entity_id
_entity_poly.type
_entity_poly.pdbx_seq_one_letter_code
_entity_poly.pdbx_strand_id
1 'polypeptide(L)'
;MNIPHTHIKALALLFVFVVAFSFSEYKNTQATVSVGGQQTAIAFDSIRSFLGIQTRNDTDTTNTNIINNDGNASDLYPSNINEDPFNSVSTQTNVNTPSVNSSIQINRTTQTSKVGTGPLATRGATLICIPPIIGVSEETIIMWACRDGAYTTASENFDSAGETIGTTRVQPTADTTYAIECVNDLVDVANTTASCVVSVAEPVLTLSADTTSVDRGDSIVLSWTTTDVNSCLLTSDTQLGFIRRGTEGEVKTPAILGDTIFRLTCESESGLLQEEELEINPR
;
A
#
# COMPACT_ATOMS: atom_id res chain seq x y z
N MET A 1 26.20 -14.17 -23.82
CA MET A 1 25.38 -12.94 -23.82
C MET A 1 24.50 -13.02 -22.58
N ASN A 2 24.98 -12.49 -21.46
CA ASN A 2 24.30 -12.61 -20.16
C ASN A 2 23.21 -11.55 -20.09
N ILE A 3 21.95 -11.98 -20.04
CA ILE A 3 20.83 -11.13 -19.64
C ILE A 3 21.07 -10.78 -18.17
N PRO A 4 21.05 -9.50 -17.75
CA PRO A 4 21.32 -9.17 -16.37
C PRO A 4 20.20 -9.72 -15.47
N HIS A 5 20.58 -10.63 -14.57
CA HIS A 5 19.71 -11.33 -13.62
C HIS A 5 18.91 -10.39 -12.70
N THR A 6 19.17 -9.09 -12.73
CA THR A 6 18.49 -8.04 -11.98
C THR A 6 17.02 -7.86 -12.40
N HIS A 7 16.71 -7.95 -13.69
CA HIS A 7 15.32 -7.77 -14.16
C HIS A 7 14.40 -8.95 -13.81
N ILE A 8 14.94 -10.18 -13.81
CA ILE A 8 14.18 -11.38 -13.44
C ILE A 8 13.93 -11.41 -11.94
N LYS A 9 14.92 -11.02 -11.12
CA LYS A 9 14.76 -10.87 -9.67
C LYS A 9 13.72 -9.79 -9.33
N ALA A 10 13.76 -8.64 -10.01
CA ALA A 10 12.78 -7.58 -9.82
C ALA A 10 11.34 -8.02 -10.20
N LEU A 11 11.18 -8.79 -11.28
CA LEU A 11 9.88 -9.32 -11.70
C LEU A 11 9.34 -10.38 -10.73
N ALA A 12 10.21 -11.26 -10.23
CA ALA A 12 9.82 -12.27 -9.24
C ALA A 12 9.41 -11.63 -7.90
N LEU A 13 10.13 -10.58 -7.47
CA LEU A 13 9.79 -9.81 -6.28
C LEU A 13 8.48 -9.05 -6.44
N LEU A 14 8.22 -8.47 -7.62
CA LEU A 14 6.93 -7.87 -7.96
C LEU A 14 5.78 -8.88 -7.83
N PHE A 15 5.97 -10.11 -8.32
CA PHE A 15 4.95 -11.15 -8.25
C PHE A 15 4.67 -11.58 -6.80
N VAL A 16 5.71 -11.79 -5.99
CA VAL A 16 5.56 -12.10 -4.56
C VAL A 16 4.87 -10.95 -3.82
N PHE A 17 5.19 -9.70 -4.17
CA PHE A 17 4.59 -8.51 -3.56
C PHE A 17 3.09 -8.40 -3.88
N VAL A 18 2.69 -8.58 -5.14
CA VAL A 18 1.28 -8.55 -5.56
C VAL A 18 0.49 -9.67 -4.89
N VAL A 19 1.07 -10.87 -4.80
CA VAL A 19 0.41 -12.02 -4.18
C VAL A 19 0.28 -11.84 -2.66
N ALA A 20 1.34 -11.43 -1.96
CA ALA A 20 1.32 -11.21 -0.51
C ALA A 20 0.33 -10.10 -0.10
N PHE A 21 0.25 -9.01 -0.88
CA PHE A 21 -0.72 -7.94 -0.60
C PHE A 21 -2.17 -8.39 -0.82
N SER A 22 -2.43 -9.20 -1.84
CA SER A 22 -3.77 -9.75 -2.12
C SER A 22 -4.29 -10.63 -0.98
N PHE A 23 -3.40 -11.22 -0.16
CA PHE A 23 -3.78 -12.01 1.01
C PHE A 23 -3.95 -11.18 2.30
N SER A 24 -3.51 -9.91 2.33
CA SER A 24 -3.61 -9.02 3.51
C SER A 24 -4.91 -8.20 3.60
N GLU A 25 -5.88 -8.42 2.70
CA GLU A 25 -7.16 -7.71 2.74
C GLU A 25 -8.06 -8.22 3.89
N TYR A 26 -7.85 -7.69 5.10
CA TYR A 26 -8.87 -7.68 6.15
C TYR A 26 -9.44 -6.26 6.31
N LYS A 27 -10.70 -6.11 5.87
CA LYS A 27 -11.69 -5.08 6.20
C LYS A 27 -11.17 -3.65 6.46
N ASN A 28 -11.06 -2.82 5.41
CA ASN A 28 -11.59 -1.44 5.35
C ASN A 28 -11.15 -0.65 4.09
N THR A 29 -11.19 -1.25 2.91
CA THR A 29 -11.03 -0.50 1.65
C THR A 29 -12.36 0.17 1.27
N GLN A 30 -12.73 1.25 1.96
CA GLN A 30 -13.77 2.17 1.49
C GLN A 30 -13.29 3.62 1.55
N ALA A 31 -12.95 4.16 0.37
CA ALA A 31 -13.21 5.56 0.02
C ALA A 31 -13.12 5.72 -1.50
N THR A 32 -14.27 5.65 -2.20
CA THR A 32 -14.42 6.14 -3.57
C THR A 32 -14.84 7.61 -3.49
N VAL A 33 -13.91 8.53 -3.74
CA VAL A 33 -14.26 9.93 -4.00
C VAL A 33 -14.49 10.08 -5.50
N SER A 34 -15.75 10.31 -5.89
CA SER A 34 -16.14 10.60 -7.26
C SER A 34 -16.00 12.11 -7.51
N VAL A 35 -15.02 12.50 -8.33
CA VAL A 35 -15.03 13.79 -9.01
C VAL A 35 -14.88 13.53 -10.50
N GLY A 36 -15.95 13.77 -11.27
CA GLY A 36 -15.87 13.84 -12.74
C GLY A 36 -15.97 12.53 -13.53
N GLY A 37 -16.54 11.45 -12.99
CA GLY A 37 -16.90 10.26 -13.79
C GLY A 37 -15.75 9.32 -14.18
N GLN A 38 -14.52 9.55 -13.71
CA GLN A 38 -13.47 8.54 -13.73
C GLN A 38 -13.47 7.76 -12.41
N GLN A 39 -13.57 6.43 -12.51
CA GLN A 39 -13.31 5.54 -11.39
C GLN A 39 -11.80 5.40 -11.21
N THR A 40 -11.25 6.01 -10.18
CA THR A 40 -9.87 5.73 -9.74
C THR A 40 -9.92 4.79 -8.55
N ALA A 41 -9.49 3.54 -8.73
CA ALA A 41 -9.12 2.69 -7.61
C ALA A 41 -7.90 3.31 -6.93
N ILE A 42 -7.98 3.58 -5.63
CA ILE A 42 -6.85 4.03 -4.84
C ILE A 42 -5.99 2.80 -4.51
N ALA A 43 -5.38 2.21 -5.53
CA ALA A 43 -4.31 1.25 -5.31
C ALA A 43 -3.10 2.04 -4.76
N PHE A 44 -2.99 2.01 -3.43
CA PHE A 44 -1.79 2.07 -2.60
C PHE A 44 -0.73 3.13 -2.93
N ASP A 45 -0.65 4.17 -2.10
CA ASP A 45 0.49 5.10 -2.08
C ASP A 45 1.83 4.39 -1.86
N SER A 46 1.85 3.28 -1.11
CA SER A 46 3.06 2.46 -0.91
C SER A 46 3.53 1.76 -2.19
N ILE A 47 2.61 1.28 -3.04
CA ILE A 47 2.93 0.68 -4.35
C ILE A 47 3.33 1.76 -5.34
N ARG A 48 2.64 2.91 -5.33
CA ARG A 48 2.99 4.07 -6.18
C ARG A 48 4.37 4.60 -5.84
N SER A 49 4.71 4.71 -4.55
CA SER A 49 6.05 5.06 -4.06
C SER A 49 7.08 4.03 -4.49
N PHE A 50 6.81 2.73 -4.25
CA PHE A 50 7.71 1.65 -4.64
C PHE A 50 7.98 1.60 -6.15
N LEU A 51 6.95 1.74 -6.98
CA LEU A 51 7.08 1.75 -8.44
C LEU A 51 7.56 3.12 -8.98
N GLY A 52 7.54 4.18 -8.17
CA GLY A 52 7.93 5.53 -8.58
C GLY A 52 6.99 6.11 -9.64
N ILE A 53 5.72 5.68 -9.64
CA ILE A 53 4.70 6.15 -10.58
C ILE A 53 4.12 7.46 -10.04
N GLN A 54 4.44 8.57 -10.71
CA GLN A 54 3.81 9.86 -10.46
C GLN A 54 2.61 10.01 -11.40
N THR A 55 1.44 10.38 -10.88
CA THR A 55 0.38 10.91 -11.73
C THR A 55 0.82 12.28 -12.22
N ARG A 56 0.99 12.43 -13.53
CA ARG A 56 1.16 13.73 -14.16
C ARG A 56 -0.09 14.56 -13.90
N ASN A 57 -0.06 15.45 -12.92
CA ASN A 57 -1.03 16.54 -12.82
C ASN A 57 -0.70 17.52 -13.95
N ASP A 58 -1.09 17.20 -15.17
CA ASP A 58 -1.19 18.20 -16.23
C ASP A 58 -2.36 19.13 -15.85
N THR A 59 -2.07 20.17 -15.09
CA THR A 59 -2.89 21.38 -15.07
C THR A 59 -2.54 22.30 -16.23
N ASP A 60 -2.00 21.77 -17.33
CA ASP A 60 -1.84 22.51 -18.58
C ASP A 60 -2.98 22.13 -19.51
N THR A 61 -4.09 22.86 -19.38
CA THR A 61 -5.22 22.79 -20.29
C THR A 61 -4.82 23.43 -21.62
N THR A 62 -4.21 22.64 -22.50
CA THR A 62 -4.26 22.93 -23.93
C THR A 62 -4.88 21.75 -24.66
N ASN A 63 -6.15 21.94 -25.03
CA ASN A 63 -6.97 21.15 -25.94
C ASN A 63 -6.20 20.10 -26.76
N THR A 64 -6.32 18.84 -26.38
CA THR A 64 -6.17 17.72 -27.31
C THR A 64 -7.54 17.12 -27.56
N ASN A 65 -8.14 17.49 -28.69
CA ASN A 65 -9.31 16.83 -29.25
C ASN A 65 -9.02 15.33 -29.40
N ILE A 66 -9.82 14.51 -28.74
CA ILE A 66 -9.88 13.07 -28.94
C ILE A 66 -10.48 12.85 -30.33
N ILE A 67 -9.66 12.40 -31.29
CA ILE A 67 -10.17 11.83 -32.55
C ILE A 67 -10.42 10.35 -32.27
N ASN A 68 -11.70 9.97 -32.25
CA ASN A 68 -12.12 8.57 -32.35
C ASN A 68 -11.67 8.05 -33.71
N ASN A 69 -10.90 6.96 -33.74
CA ASN A 69 -10.65 6.22 -34.97
C ASN A 69 -11.05 4.76 -34.73
N ASP A 70 -12.27 4.44 -35.15
CA ASP A 70 -12.70 3.07 -35.39
C ASP A 70 -11.88 2.50 -36.56
N GLY A 71 -11.64 1.18 -36.49
CA GLY A 71 -10.64 0.44 -37.25
C GLY A 71 -10.60 0.66 -38.76
N ASN A 72 -9.42 0.46 -39.35
CA ASN A 72 -9.17 -0.77 -40.11
C ASN A 72 -7.67 -0.88 -40.42
N ALA A 73 -7.16 -2.11 -40.37
CA ALA A 73 -5.79 -2.45 -40.73
C ALA A 73 -5.52 -2.22 -42.23
N SER A 74 -4.35 -1.70 -42.57
CA SER A 74 -3.50 -2.22 -43.67
C SER A 74 -2.20 -1.43 -43.78
N ASP A 75 -1.12 -2.19 -43.68
CA ASP A 75 0.25 -2.02 -44.18
C ASP A 75 0.57 -0.79 -45.05
N LEU A 76 1.71 -0.14 -44.75
CA LEU A 76 2.57 0.43 -45.80
C LEU A 76 4.06 0.32 -45.43
N TYR A 77 4.72 -0.66 -46.05
CA TYR A 77 6.13 -0.60 -46.45
C TYR A 77 6.25 0.37 -47.65
N PRO A 78 7.35 1.12 -47.82
CA PRO A 78 7.41 2.16 -48.85
C PRO A 78 8.05 1.65 -50.15
N SER A 79 7.48 2.03 -51.31
CA SER A 79 8.25 2.20 -52.55
C SER A 79 7.45 2.87 -53.66
N ASN A 80 8.05 3.93 -54.22
CA ASN A 80 7.60 4.74 -55.34
C ASN A 80 7.71 4.00 -56.70
N ILE A 81 6.70 4.23 -57.55
CA ILE A 81 6.72 4.60 -58.98
C ILE A 81 7.54 3.72 -59.96
N ASN A 82 6.86 2.99 -60.87
CA ASN A 82 6.82 3.32 -62.31
C ASN A 82 5.94 2.35 -63.14
N GLU A 83 5.30 2.93 -64.17
CA GLU A 83 4.79 2.35 -65.45
C GLU A 83 3.27 2.18 -65.66
N ASP A 84 2.86 2.73 -66.82
CA ASP A 84 1.54 3.00 -67.42
C ASP A 84 0.78 1.73 -67.92
N PRO A 85 -0.23 1.81 -68.84
CA PRO A 85 -1.58 2.40 -68.72
C PRO A 85 -2.69 1.44 -69.24
N PHE A 86 -3.77 1.09 -68.53
CA PHE A 86 -4.98 0.55 -69.22
C PHE A 86 -6.29 0.75 -68.44
N ASN A 87 -7.05 1.76 -68.89
CA ASN A 87 -8.48 1.78 -69.18
C ASN A 87 -9.42 0.74 -68.50
N SER A 88 -10.35 1.21 -67.67
CA SER A 88 -11.81 0.92 -67.77
C SER A 88 -12.57 1.70 -66.68
N VAL A 89 -13.28 2.78 -67.04
CA VAL A 89 -14.73 2.84 -67.35
C VAL A 89 -15.64 2.89 -66.11
N SER A 90 -16.18 4.10 -65.89
CA SER A 90 -17.53 4.44 -65.36
C SER A 90 -17.78 4.21 -63.86
N THR A 91 -18.51 5.04 -63.10
CA THR A 91 -19.51 6.08 -63.39
C THR A 91 -19.46 7.17 -62.30
N GLN A 92 -19.78 8.41 -62.72
CA GLN A 92 -20.08 9.53 -61.83
C GLN A 92 -21.32 9.27 -60.99
N THR A 93 -21.32 9.71 -59.73
CA THR A 93 -22.48 10.42 -59.17
C THR A 93 -21.99 11.65 -58.40
N ASN A 94 -22.39 12.81 -58.92
CA ASN A 94 -22.25 14.13 -58.31
C ASN A 94 -23.17 14.26 -57.08
N VAL A 95 -22.65 14.74 -55.96
CA VAL A 95 -23.40 15.66 -55.08
C VAL A 95 -22.44 16.73 -54.54
N ASN A 96 -22.71 17.97 -54.93
CA ASN A 96 -22.02 19.19 -54.55
C ASN A 96 -22.15 19.49 -53.04
N THR A 97 -21.05 19.77 -52.35
CA THR A 97 -21.01 20.64 -51.15
C THR A 97 -19.66 21.38 -51.08
N PRO A 98 -19.62 22.60 -50.50
CA PRO A 98 -18.73 23.68 -50.95
C PRO A 98 -17.29 23.56 -50.45
N SER A 99 -16.36 24.02 -51.29
CA SER A 99 -14.94 24.16 -51.00
C SER A 99 -14.69 25.16 -49.87
N VAL A 100 -14.00 24.72 -48.82
CA VAL A 100 -13.20 25.61 -47.97
C VAL A 100 -11.74 25.30 -48.26
N ASN A 101 -11.10 26.18 -49.01
CA ASN A 101 -9.65 26.25 -49.12
C ASN A 101 -9.10 26.70 -47.75
N SER A 102 -8.45 25.80 -47.03
CA SER A 102 -7.59 26.17 -45.90
C SER A 102 -6.24 25.49 -46.08
N SER A 103 -5.28 26.25 -46.57
CA SER A 103 -3.88 25.89 -46.67
C SER A 103 -3.29 25.68 -45.26
N ILE A 104 -2.89 24.45 -44.95
CA ILE A 104 -2.19 24.12 -43.71
C ILE A 104 -0.75 24.63 -43.84
N GLN A 105 -0.40 25.67 -43.09
CA GLN A 105 0.99 26.12 -42.91
C GLN A 105 1.63 25.29 -41.79
N ILE A 106 2.66 24.51 -42.12
CA ILE A 106 3.45 23.76 -41.14
C ILE A 106 4.57 24.68 -40.64
N ASN A 107 4.37 25.35 -39.50
CA ASN A 107 5.44 26.05 -38.82
C ASN A 107 6.25 25.05 -37.98
N ARG A 108 7.44 24.70 -38.47
CA ARG A 108 8.39 23.82 -37.77
C ARG A 108 9.17 24.63 -36.74
N THR A 109 8.73 24.63 -35.49
CA THR A 109 9.50 25.22 -34.38
C THR A 109 10.63 24.28 -33.98
N THR A 110 11.87 24.70 -34.14
CA THR A 110 13.05 24.02 -33.60
C THR A 110 13.09 24.21 -32.08
N GLN A 111 12.54 23.25 -31.33
CA GLN A 111 12.73 23.20 -29.88
C GLN A 111 14.18 22.80 -29.58
N THR A 112 14.96 23.76 -29.06
CA THR A 112 16.20 23.48 -28.35
C THR A 112 15.83 23.19 -26.90
N SER A 113 15.92 21.94 -26.47
CA SER A 113 15.77 21.57 -25.06
C SER A 113 16.88 22.21 -24.25
N LYS A 114 16.55 23.28 -23.53
CA LYS A 114 17.39 23.81 -22.46
C LYS A 114 17.29 22.82 -21.29
N VAL A 115 18.42 22.28 -20.83
CA VAL A 115 18.49 21.49 -19.60
C VAL A 115 17.92 22.35 -18.47
N GLY A 116 16.73 22.00 -18.00
CA GLY A 116 16.09 22.69 -16.89
C GLY A 116 16.74 22.27 -15.58
N THR A 117 17.45 23.19 -14.93
CA THR A 117 17.96 23.06 -13.56
C THR A 117 16.84 23.34 -12.54
N GLY A 118 15.66 22.76 -12.73
CA GLY A 118 14.66 22.70 -11.67
C GLY A 118 15.06 21.61 -10.67
N PRO A 119 14.71 21.73 -9.38
CA PRO A 119 14.92 20.62 -8.45
C PRO A 119 14.19 19.40 -9.01
N LEU A 120 14.96 18.40 -9.43
CA LEU A 120 14.46 17.08 -9.77
C LEU A 120 13.56 16.64 -8.62
N ALA A 121 12.30 16.29 -8.91
CA ALA A 121 11.48 15.56 -7.95
C ALA A 121 12.29 14.33 -7.54
N THR A 122 12.80 14.34 -6.31
CA THR A 122 13.77 13.39 -5.79
C THR A 122 13.19 11.99 -5.86
N ARG A 123 13.70 11.17 -6.80
CA ARG A 123 13.44 9.74 -6.85
C ARG A 123 14.30 9.08 -5.76
N GLY A 124 13.93 9.30 -4.51
CA GLY A 124 14.67 8.81 -3.35
C GLY A 124 14.70 7.29 -3.23
N ALA A 125 15.53 6.80 -2.30
CA ALA A 125 15.51 5.42 -1.84
C ALA A 125 14.09 5.00 -1.42
N THR A 126 13.76 3.72 -1.59
CA THR A 126 12.54 3.14 -1.02
C THR A 126 12.93 2.12 0.03
N LEU A 127 12.30 2.20 1.20
CA LEU A 127 12.39 1.23 2.28
C LEU A 127 10.99 0.95 2.81
N ILE A 128 10.63 -0.33 2.92
CA ILE A 128 9.32 -0.77 3.39
C ILE A 128 9.51 -1.89 4.41
N CYS A 129 8.84 -1.77 5.55
CA CYS A 129 8.77 -2.78 6.60
C CYS A 129 7.35 -3.39 6.61
N ILE A 130 7.21 -4.71 6.45
CA ILE A 130 5.90 -5.39 6.44
C ILE A 130 5.94 -6.68 7.28
N PRO A 131 5.07 -6.83 8.28
CA PRO A 131 4.11 -5.82 8.76
C PRO A 131 4.81 -4.70 9.57
N PRO A 132 4.19 -3.51 9.69
CA PRO A 132 4.74 -2.39 10.46
C PRO A 132 4.54 -2.52 11.98
N ILE A 133 3.62 -3.38 12.42
CA ILE A 133 3.41 -3.75 13.82
C ILE A 133 3.49 -5.26 13.89
N ILE A 134 4.26 -5.78 14.84
CA ILE A 134 4.44 -7.21 15.09
C ILE A 134 4.20 -7.52 16.56
N GLY A 135 3.82 -8.75 16.88
CA GLY A 135 3.82 -9.26 18.24
C GLY A 135 5.24 -9.62 18.71
N VAL A 136 5.38 -9.92 20.00
CA VAL A 136 6.63 -10.42 20.55
C VAL A 136 7.10 -11.67 19.80
N SER A 137 8.39 -11.70 19.43
CA SER A 137 8.99 -12.80 18.67
C SER A 137 8.42 -13.04 17.25
N GLU A 138 7.66 -12.11 16.67
CA GLU A 138 7.29 -12.17 15.26
C GLU A 138 8.37 -11.53 14.36
N GLU A 139 8.42 -11.94 13.10
CA GLU A 139 9.35 -11.39 12.13
C GLU A 139 8.66 -10.34 11.25
N THR A 140 9.43 -9.35 10.81
CA THR A 140 9.03 -8.41 9.77
C THR A 140 9.99 -8.50 8.59
N ILE A 141 9.46 -8.25 7.40
CA ILE A 141 10.23 -8.23 6.15
C ILE A 141 10.59 -6.78 5.85
N ILE A 142 11.88 -6.51 5.72
CA ILE A 142 12.38 -5.24 5.19
C ILE A 142 12.66 -5.43 3.72
N MET A 143 12.14 -4.53 2.89
CA MET A 143 12.35 -4.49 1.45
C MET A 143 12.92 -3.14 1.06
N TRP A 144 13.93 -3.13 0.20
CA TRP A 144 14.52 -1.88 -0.28
C TRP A 144 14.78 -1.88 -1.78
N ALA A 145 14.79 -0.66 -2.33
CA ALA A 145 15.22 -0.40 -3.69
C ALA A 145 15.84 1.00 -3.76
N CYS A 146 17.06 1.05 -4.27
CA CYS A 146 17.75 2.28 -4.61
C CYS A 146 17.40 2.73 -6.03
N ARG A 147 17.52 4.03 -6.25
CA ARG A 147 17.30 4.69 -7.55
C ARG A 147 18.53 5.53 -7.91
N ASP A 148 18.46 6.15 -9.08
CA ASP A 148 19.40 7.19 -9.55
C ASP A 148 20.87 6.76 -9.67
N GLY A 149 21.12 5.46 -9.87
CA GLY A 149 22.45 4.94 -10.18
C GLY A 149 23.30 4.56 -8.98
N ALA A 150 22.69 4.45 -7.79
CA ALA A 150 23.39 4.00 -6.59
C ALA A 150 24.15 2.69 -6.84
N TYR A 151 25.40 2.63 -6.39
CA TYR A 151 26.27 1.48 -6.60
C TYR A 151 26.38 0.58 -5.37
N THR A 152 25.99 1.08 -4.20
CA THR A 152 25.97 0.32 -2.95
C THR A 152 24.97 0.92 -1.95
N THR A 153 24.78 0.23 -0.82
CA THR A 153 23.91 0.63 0.27
C THR A 153 24.65 0.63 1.60
N ALA A 154 24.26 1.55 2.48
CA ALA A 154 24.50 1.46 3.91
C ALA A 154 23.15 1.31 4.62
N SER A 155 23.10 0.50 5.68
CA SER A 155 21.87 0.23 6.42
C SER A 155 22.07 0.38 7.92
N GLU A 156 21.01 0.78 8.61
CA GLU A 156 20.95 0.90 10.07
C GLU A 156 19.94 -0.10 10.62
N ASN A 157 20.34 -0.85 11.66
CA ASN A 157 19.55 -1.89 12.33
C ASN A 157 19.19 -3.13 11.48
N PHE A 158 19.62 -3.21 10.23
CA PHE A 158 19.54 -4.42 9.40
C PHE A 158 20.76 -4.54 8.47
N ASP A 159 20.96 -5.72 7.88
CA ASP A 159 22.02 -5.97 6.89
C ASP A 159 21.45 -5.97 5.46
N SER A 160 21.86 -4.98 4.68
CA SER A 160 21.54 -4.86 3.25
C SER A 160 22.56 -5.57 2.34
N ALA A 161 23.68 -6.05 2.90
CA ALA A 161 24.82 -6.63 2.18
C ALA A 161 25.39 -5.74 1.05
N GLY A 162 25.14 -4.43 1.09
CA GLY A 162 25.53 -3.49 0.03
C GLY A 162 24.73 -3.62 -1.27
N GLU A 163 23.67 -4.45 -1.28
CA GLU A 163 22.81 -4.66 -2.45
C GLU A 163 21.89 -3.46 -2.66
N THR A 164 21.69 -3.05 -3.91
CA THR A 164 20.87 -1.87 -4.26
C THR A 164 19.38 -2.20 -4.35
N ILE A 165 19.03 -3.47 -4.43
CA ILE A 165 17.65 -3.96 -4.34
C ILE A 165 17.69 -5.29 -3.59
N GLY A 166 16.88 -5.42 -2.55
CA GLY A 166 16.89 -6.64 -1.76
C GLY A 166 15.77 -6.72 -0.74
N THR A 167 15.78 -7.82 -0.02
CA THR A 167 14.91 -8.06 1.12
C THR A 167 15.67 -8.79 2.23
N THR A 168 15.25 -8.57 3.47
CA THR A 168 15.74 -9.31 4.63
C THR A 168 14.63 -9.49 5.66
N ARG A 169 14.82 -10.42 6.58
CA ARG A 169 13.93 -10.62 7.74
C ARG A 169 14.65 -10.20 9.01
N VAL A 170 13.92 -9.52 9.87
CA VAL A 170 14.40 -9.09 11.18
C VAL A 170 13.31 -9.37 12.23
N GLN A 171 13.75 -9.53 13.47
CA GLN A 171 12.90 -9.83 14.62
C GLN A 171 13.26 -8.84 15.74
N PRO A 172 12.77 -7.58 15.67
CA PRO A 172 13.05 -6.61 16.71
C PRO A 172 12.37 -7.01 18.03
N THR A 173 13.01 -6.69 19.15
CA THR A 173 12.48 -6.93 20.51
C THR A 173 11.84 -5.68 21.13
N ALA A 174 11.95 -4.54 20.45
CA ALA A 174 11.34 -3.26 20.82
C ALA A 174 11.13 -2.43 19.56
N ASP A 175 10.37 -1.34 19.67
CA ASP A 175 10.18 -0.37 18.59
C ASP A 175 11.52 0.04 17.97
N THR A 176 11.68 -0.25 16.68
CA THR A 176 12.95 -0.09 15.97
C THR A 176 12.73 0.70 14.69
N THR A 177 13.56 1.74 14.49
CA THR A 177 13.63 2.45 13.22
C THR A 177 14.73 1.84 12.36
N TYR A 178 14.37 1.41 11.16
CA TYR A 178 15.31 0.94 10.15
C TYR A 178 15.54 2.04 9.13
N ALA A 179 16.79 2.20 8.69
CA ALA A 179 17.14 3.19 7.70
C ALA A 179 18.07 2.61 6.64
N ILE A 180 17.91 3.08 5.40
CA ILE A 180 18.80 2.77 4.30
C ILE A 180 19.30 4.05 3.67
N GLU A 181 20.59 4.07 3.33
CA GLU A 181 21.23 5.06 2.49
C GLU A 181 21.70 4.39 1.20
N CYS A 182 21.23 4.90 0.08
CA CYS A 182 21.68 4.53 -1.26
C CYS A 182 22.83 5.46 -1.65
N VAL A 183 24.02 4.89 -1.83
CA VAL A 183 25.26 5.64 -2.04
C VAL A 183 25.53 5.80 -3.53
N ASN A 184 25.78 7.05 -3.94
CA ASN A 184 26.13 7.43 -5.31
C ASN A 184 27.59 7.87 -5.38
N ASP A 185 28.31 7.44 -6.42
CA ASP A 185 29.68 7.89 -6.76
C ASP A 185 29.69 8.88 -7.94
N LEU A 186 28.52 9.23 -8.46
CA LEU A 186 28.34 10.14 -9.57
C LEU A 186 28.48 11.60 -9.12
N VAL A 187 29.19 12.39 -9.92
CA VAL A 187 29.33 13.84 -9.71
C VAL A 187 27.94 14.49 -9.76
N ASP A 188 27.67 15.37 -8.80
CA ASP A 188 26.40 16.11 -8.65
C ASP A 188 25.15 15.24 -8.39
N VAL A 189 25.32 13.96 -8.03
CA VAL A 189 24.23 13.10 -7.57
C VAL A 189 24.40 12.81 -6.07
N ALA A 190 23.50 13.34 -5.24
CA ALA A 190 23.53 13.13 -3.81
C ALA A 190 23.10 11.69 -3.44
N ASN A 191 23.56 11.21 -2.28
CA ASN A 191 23.00 10.00 -1.67
C ASN A 191 21.52 10.22 -1.34
N THR A 192 20.75 9.14 -1.34
CA THR A 192 19.33 9.18 -0.96
C THR A 192 19.07 8.25 0.20
N THR A 193 18.14 8.63 1.07
CA THR A 193 17.84 7.87 2.29
C THR A 193 16.35 7.56 2.39
N ALA A 194 16.02 6.46 3.05
CA ALA A 194 14.65 6.11 3.44
C ALA A 194 14.64 5.40 4.79
N SER A 195 13.53 5.50 5.51
CA SER A 195 13.36 4.86 6.82
C SER A 195 11.96 4.26 6.97
N CYS A 196 11.85 3.18 7.74
CA CYS A 196 10.57 2.66 8.23
C CYS A 196 10.68 2.29 9.70
N VAL A 197 9.56 2.36 10.41
CA VAL A 197 9.45 2.00 11.82
C VAL A 197 8.70 0.69 11.91
N VAL A 198 9.18 -0.19 12.80
CA VAL A 198 8.48 -1.40 13.20
C VAL A 198 8.22 -1.29 14.69
N SER A 199 6.94 -1.32 15.07
CA SER A 199 6.53 -1.34 16.47
C SER A 199 6.30 -2.77 16.95
N VAL A 200 6.65 -3.03 18.21
CA VAL A 200 6.48 -4.34 18.85
C VAL A 200 5.36 -4.22 19.88
N ALA A 201 4.22 -4.84 19.58
CA ALA A 201 3.06 -4.86 20.47
C ALA A 201 3.22 -5.95 21.54
N GLU A 202 3.16 -5.55 22.80
CA GLU A 202 3.15 -6.46 23.96
C GLU A 202 1.84 -6.26 24.74
N PRO A 203 0.75 -6.95 24.32
CA PRO A 203 -0.57 -6.72 24.90
C PRO A 203 -0.62 -7.15 26.36
N VAL A 204 -1.05 -6.24 27.24
CA VAL A 204 -1.31 -6.53 28.65
C VAL A 204 -2.80 -6.38 28.91
N LEU A 205 -3.41 -7.43 29.45
CA LEU A 205 -4.82 -7.45 29.82
C LEU A 205 -4.93 -7.50 31.35
N THR A 206 -5.73 -6.62 31.94
CA THR A 206 -6.07 -6.67 33.37
C THR A 206 -7.57 -6.74 33.49
N LEU A 207 -8.08 -7.82 34.09
CA LEU A 207 -9.49 -8.01 34.44
C LEU A 207 -9.59 -8.26 35.95
N SER A 208 -10.44 -7.50 36.63
CA SER A 208 -10.57 -7.55 38.10
C SER A 208 -12.02 -7.40 38.54
N ALA A 209 -12.30 -7.83 39.77
CA ALA A 209 -13.57 -7.60 40.47
C ALA A 209 -13.33 -6.91 41.81
N ASP A 210 -14.32 -6.16 42.30
CA ASP A 210 -14.34 -5.62 43.66
C ASP A 210 -14.32 -6.72 44.74
N THR A 211 -14.93 -7.86 44.47
CA THR A 211 -14.82 -9.10 45.25
C THR A 211 -14.89 -10.34 44.36
N THR A 212 -14.11 -11.37 44.71
CA THR A 212 -14.14 -12.68 44.03
C THR A 212 -15.00 -13.72 44.75
N SER A 213 -15.52 -13.38 45.93
CA SER A 213 -16.42 -14.23 46.71
C SER A 213 -17.62 -13.40 47.15
N VAL A 214 -18.80 -13.81 46.70
CA VAL A 214 -20.03 -13.05 46.82
C VAL A 214 -21.13 -13.96 47.39
N ASP A 215 -22.09 -13.44 48.14
CA ASP A 215 -23.23 -14.27 48.55
C ASP A 215 -24.10 -14.56 47.32
N ARG A 216 -24.71 -15.75 47.28
CA ARG A 216 -25.58 -16.12 46.16
C ARG A 216 -26.70 -15.09 45.94
N GLY A 217 -26.81 -14.58 44.71
CA GLY A 217 -27.80 -13.58 44.32
C GLY A 217 -27.28 -12.15 44.32
N ASP A 218 -26.10 -11.90 44.88
CA ASP A 218 -25.46 -10.59 44.83
C ASP A 218 -24.72 -10.37 43.50
N SER A 219 -24.40 -9.10 43.24
CA SER A 219 -23.70 -8.61 42.06
C SER A 219 -22.32 -8.09 42.46
N ILE A 220 -21.37 -8.17 41.54
CA ILE A 220 -20.03 -7.59 41.69
C ILE A 220 -19.83 -6.43 40.71
N VAL A 221 -18.74 -5.69 40.89
CA VAL A 221 -18.26 -4.70 39.92
C VAL A 221 -17.00 -5.23 39.27
N LEU A 222 -17.04 -5.44 37.96
CA LEU A 222 -15.90 -5.79 37.14
C LEU A 222 -15.22 -4.52 36.62
N SER A 223 -13.90 -4.51 36.60
CA SER A 223 -13.08 -3.45 36.01
C SER A 223 -12.00 -4.06 35.14
N TRP A 224 -11.78 -3.48 33.96
CA TRP A 224 -10.71 -3.90 33.06
C TRP A 224 -9.98 -2.72 32.42
N THR A 225 -8.70 -2.94 32.14
CA THR A 225 -7.81 -2.01 31.44
C THR A 225 -6.82 -2.81 30.62
N THR A 226 -6.47 -2.31 29.44
CA THR A 226 -5.57 -3.01 28.52
C THR A 226 -4.58 -2.07 27.83
N THR A 227 -3.43 -2.59 27.39
CA THR A 227 -2.44 -1.88 26.54
C THR A 227 -2.17 -2.67 25.26
N ASP A 228 -1.70 -1.99 24.21
CA ASP A 228 -1.33 -2.55 22.89
C ASP A 228 -2.42 -3.44 22.26
N VAL A 229 -3.67 -3.01 22.36
CA VAL A 229 -4.85 -3.69 21.80
C VAL A 229 -5.76 -2.73 21.05
N ASN A 230 -6.35 -3.21 19.96
CA ASN A 230 -7.29 -2.46 19.12
C ASN A 230 -8.74 -2.57 19.62
N SER A 231 -9.11 -3.73 20.14
CA SER A 231 -10.48 -3.97 20.59
C SER A 231 -10.55 -5.09 21.63
N CYS A 232 -11.56 -5.03 22.49
CA CYS A 232 -11.82 -6.05 23.49
C CYS A 232 -13.32 -6.34 23.62
N LEU A 233 -13.63 -7.57 24.03
CA LEU A 233 -14.95 -8.10 24.28
C LEU A 233 -14.95 -8.85 25.62
N LEU A 234 -15.67 -8.32 26.60
CA LEU A 234 -15.92 -8.99 27.87
C LEU A 234 -17.22 -9.80 27.79
N THR A 235 -17.15 -11.08 28.13
CA THR A 235 -18.28 -12.03 28.10
C THR A 235 -18.37 -12.82 29.40
N SER A 236 -19.50 -13.52 29.60
CA SER A 236 -19.71 -14.45 30.70
C SER A 236 -20.18 -15.80 30.15
N ASP A 237 -19.74 -16.89 30.78
CA ASP A 237 -20.13 -18.25 30.44
C ASP A 237 -21.56 -18.62 30.91
N THR A 238 -22.01 -18.09 32.05
CA THR A 238 -23.32 -18.39 32.63
C THR A 238 -24.36 -17.31 32.33
N GLN A 239 -23.95 -16.05 32.16
CA GLN A 239 -24.86 -14.92 31.96
C GLN A 239 -25.13 -14.68 30.47
N LEU A 240 -26.23 -15.26 29.99
CA LEU A 240 -26.66 -15.11 28.60
C LEU A 240 -26.80 -13.63 28.19
N GLY A 241 -26.10 -13.25 27.12
CA GLY A 241 -26.14 -11.90 26.56
C GLY A 241 -25.31 -10.87 27.34
N PHE A 242 -24.55 -11.29 28.36
CA PHE A 242 -23.57 -10.41 29.01
C PHE A 242 -22.40 -10.14 28.05
N ILE A 243 -22.39 -8.94 27.47
CA ILE A 243 -21.38 -8.49 26.51
C ILE A 243 -21.00 -7.04 26.83
N ARG A 244 -19.71 -6.74 26.98
CA ARG A 244 -19.18 -5.37 26.98
C ARG A 244 -18.05 -5.23 25.98
N ARG A 245 -17.92 -4.05 25.39
CA ARG A 245 -16.89 -3.70 24.42
C ARG A 245 -16.12 -2.49 24.92
N GLY A 246 -14.83 -2.45 24.60
CA GLY A 246 -13.93 -1.36 24.98
C GLY A 246 -12.66 -1.90 25.59
N THR A 247 -11.54 -1.21 25.36
CA THR A 247 -10.21 -1.53 25.89
C THR A 247 -10.07 -1.19 27.38
N GLU A 248 -10.99 -0.41 27.91
CA GLU A 248 -11.11 -0.14 29.34
C GLU A 248 -12.59 -0.02 29.72
N GLY A 249 -12.89 -0.25 30.99
CA GLY A 249 -14.24 -0.02 31.50
C GLY A 249 -14.50 -0.59 32.88
N GLU A 250 -15.67 -0.26 33.38
CA GLU A 250 -16.22 -0.74 34.64
C GLU A 250 -17.69 -1.13 34.41
N VAL A 251 -18.11 -2.27 34.95
CA VAL A 251 -19.48 -2.74 34.83
C VAL A 251 -19.94 -3.49 36.06
N LYS A 252 -21.11 -3.14 36.56
CA LYS A 252 -21.82 -3.95 37.56
C LYS A 252 -22.49 -5.15 36.90
N THR A 253 -22.24 -6.36 37.42
CA THR A 253 -22.82 -7.59 36.88
C THR A 253 -24.30 -7.74 37.26
N PRO A 254 -25.06 -8.56 36.53
CA PRO A 254 -26.25 -9.21 37.08
C PRO A 254 -25.92 -10.07 38.32
N ALA A 255 -26.97 -10.49 39.03
CA ALA A 255 -26.87 -11.39 40.16
C ALA A 255 -26.14 -12.70 39.80
N ILE A 256 -25.21 -13.12 40.66
CA ILE A 256 -24.42 -14.35 40.50
C ILE A 256 -25.09 -15.48 41.26
N LEU A 257 -25.54 -16.51 40.54
CA LEU A 257 -26.33 -17.62 41.09
C LEU A 257 -25.52 -18.93 41.25
N GLY A 258 -24.34 -18.98 40.66
CA GLY A 258 -23.40 -20.10 40.69
C GLY A 258 -22.05 -19.64 40.16
N ASP A 259 -21.08 -20.54 40.18
CA ASP A 259 -19.73 -20.31 39.67
C ASP A 259 -19.81 -19.69 38.26
N THR A 260 -19.16 -18.54 38.08
CA THR A 260 -19.25 -17.75 36.84
C THR A 260 -17.85 -17.32 36.42
N ILE A 261 -17.54 -17.56 35.15
CA ILE A 261 -16.29 -17.13 34.52
C ILE A 261 -16.58 -15.95 33.60
N PHE A 262 -15.91 -14.84 33.87
CA PHE A 262 -15.84 -13.71 32.96
C PHE A 262 -14.58 -13.82 32.11
N ARG A 263 -14.72 -13.63 30.80
CA ARG A 263 -13.61 -13.71 29.84
C ARG A 263 -13.52 -12.45 29.03
N LEU A 264 -12.36 -11.81 29.10
CA LEU A 264 -11.97 -10.65 28.32
C LEU A 264 -11.12 -11.11 27.13
N THR A 265 -11.70 -11.10 25.94
CA THR A 265 -11.00 -11.44 24.69
C THR A 265 -10.65 -10.15 23.95
N CYS A 266 -9.37 -9.93 23.66
CA CYS A 266 -8.88 -8.73 22.98
C CYS A 266 -8.10 -9.07 21.70
N GLU A 267 -8.11 -8.16 20.74
CA GLU A 267 -7.25 -8.17 19.56
C GLU A 267 -6.10 -7.18 19.78
N SER A 268 -4.86 -7.67 19.77
CA SER A 268 -3.65 -6.86 19.90
C SER A 268 -3.48 -5.92 18.70
N GLU A 269 -2.60 -4.92 18.83
CA GLU A 269 -2.22 -4.06 17.70
C GLU A 269 -1.56 -4.85 16.55
N SER A 270 -0.96 -6.00 16.84
CA SER A 270 -0.45 -6.95 15.83
C SER A 270 -1.53 -7.87 15.22
N GLY A 271 -2.78 -7.78 15.68
CA GLY A 271 -3.90 -8.58 15.18
C GLY A 271 -4.03 -9.98 15.81
N LEU A 272 -3.26 -10.29 16.85
CA LEU A 272 -3.36 -11.55 17.59
C LEU A 272 -4.48 -11.46 18.64
N LEU A 273 -5.17 -12.58 18.89
CA LEU A 273 -6.15 -12.66 19.97
C LEU A 273 -5.46 -13.01 21.29
N GLN A 274 -5.82 -12.28 22.34
CA GLN A 274 -5.41 -12.47 23.73
C GLN A 274 -6.64 -12.65 24.61
N GLU A 275 -6.53 -13.44 25.67
CA GLU A 275 -7.63 -13.71 26.58
C GLU A 275 -7.18 -13.62 28.04
N GLU A 276 -8.03 -13.06 28.88
CA GLU A 276 -7.90 -13.05 30.34
C GLU A 276 -9.21 -13.52 30.97
N GLU A 277 -9.12 -14.38 31.97
CA GLU A 277 -10.29 -14.97 32.65
C GLU A 277 -10.32 -14.63 34.14
N LEU A 278 -11.53 -14.41 34.65
CA LEU A 278 -11.80 -14.18 36.06
C LEU A 278 -12.95 -15.07 36.53
N GLU A 279 -12.66 -15.94 37.48
CA GLU A 279 -13.64 -16.83 38.11
C GLU A 279 -14.21 -16.21 39.39
N ILE A 280 -15.53 -16.26 39.54
CA ILE A 280 -16.26 -15.76 40.70
C ILE A 280 -17.09 -16.89 41.29
N ASN A 281 -16.84 -17.19 42.57
CA ASN A 281 -17.46 -18.30 43.28
C ASN A 281 -18.38 -17.79 44.39
N PRO A 282 -19.71 -18.02 44.27
CA PRO A 282 -20.64 -17.60 45.30
C PRO A 282 -20.56 -18.49 46.55
N ARG A 283 -20.84 -17.90 47.72
CA ARG A 283 -20.99 -18.60 49.00
C ARG A 283 -22.41 -19.07 49.26
#